data_AF-V6LW49-F1
#
_entry.id   AF-V6LW49-F1
#
_cell.length_a   1.000
_cell.length_b   1.000
_cell.length_c   1.000
_cell.angle_alpha   90.00
_cell.angle_beta   90.00
_cell.angle_gamma   90.00
#
_symmetry.space_group_name_H-M   'P 1'
#
loop_
_entity.id
_entity.type
_entity.pdbx_description
1 polymer ?
#
loop_
_entity_poly.entity_id
_entity_poly.type
_entity_poly.pdbx_seq_one_letter_code
_entity_poly.pdbx_strand_id
1 'polypeptide(L)'
;MASATNTCSNSFNKCVGTSFCPSNVGQVTVSCIACKENCASCSGDSANTATCEGCNPGYYLSSDGSCARCDQSCSTCTGSESSQCKSCDDGKKLSGTFCFACTDGQTDACKCGDSLNCMTCSSSETRKCALCLIPFAIDAAGSCTGCVDGYFKENSQCKKCQSSCKTCSKGSGICNTCKFPQTITIHHGCQNQCKVVEKEGEACVRGSARACGSEEQITSCKCGNVINCLTCSDNKKSCGSCLPGFKLKGDTCSDCTDEAEKIGFLCFLPAPDNPGSNLSGGAVTGIVIGVLALVGAIGGGVAFYFIKKSKR
;
A
#
# COMPACT_ATOMS: atom_id res chain seq x y z
N MET A 1 -38.16 8.38 -20.55
CA MET A 1 -37.94 7.89 -19.17
C MET A 1 -39.22 7.18 -18.75
N ALA A 2 -39.19 5.85 -18.56
CA ALA A 2 -40.37 5.13 -18.12
C ALA A 2 -40.68 5.52 -16.67
N SER A 3 -41.87 6.04 -16.38
CA SER A 3 -42.33 6.25 -15.00
C SER A 3 -42.27 4.92 -14.26
N ALA A 4 -41.46 4.85 -13.21
CA ALA A 4 -41.49 3.72 -12.30
C ALA A 4 -42.88 3.66 -11.65
N THR A 5 -43.68 2.66 -12.00
CA THR A 5 -44.99 2.44 -11.41
C THR A 5 -44.82 1.89 -9.98
N ASN A 6 -45.15 2.67 -8.96
CA ASN A 6 -45.08 2.29 -7.53
C ASN A 6 -46.28 1.42 -7.13
N THR A 7 -46.35 0.22 -7.71
CA THR A 7 -47.49 -0.69 -7.62
C THR A 7 -47.04 -2.13 -7.41
N CYS A 8 -47.90 -2.97 -6.86
CA CYS A 8 -47.60 -4.37 -6.62
C CYS A 8 -48.84 -5.29 -6.70
N SER A 9 -48.61 -6.60 -6.70
CA SER A 9 -49.62 -7.65 -6.54
C SER A 9 -48.99 -8.87 -5.87
N ASN A 10 -49.73 -9.97 -5.69
CA ASN A 10 -49.17 -11.23 -5.21
C ASN A 10 -48.16 -11.87 -6.19
N SER A 11 -48.07 -11.38 -7.43
CA SER A 11 -47.21 -11.93 -8.49
C SER A 11 -45.99 -11.06 -8.80
N PHE A 12 -45.96 -9.81 -8.32
CA PHE A 12 -44.81 -8.92 -8.50
C PHE A 12 -44.79 -7.81 -7.44
N ASN A 13 -43.58 -7.35 -7.11
CA ASN A 13 -43.38 -6.18 -6.27
C ASN A 13 -42.52 -5.15 -7.02
N LYS A 14 -43.13 -4.01 -7.37
CA LYS A 14 -42.42 -2.85 -7.97
C LYS A 14 -42.46 -1.64 -7.05
N CYS A 15 -42.58 -1.87 -5.74
CA CYS A 15 -42.51 -0.79 -4.77
C CYS A 15 -41.11 -0.18 -4.76
N VAL A 16 -41.03 1.14 -4.65
CA VAL A 16 -39.77 1.89 -4.68
C VAL A 16 -39.58 2.70 -3.41
N GLY A 17 -38.31 2.94 -3.04
CA GLY A 17 -37.95 3.70 -1.85
C GLY A 17 -38.42 3.00 -0.56
N THR A 18 -38.99 3.77 0.36
CA THR A 18 -39.50 3.29 1.65
C THR A 18 -40.98 2.90 1.59
N SER A 19 -41.40 2.27 0.49
CA SER A 19 -42.77 1.78 0.30
C SER A 19 -42.80 0.25 0.27
N PHE A 20 -43.89 -0.34 0.75
CA PHE A 20 -44.09 -1.79 0.80
C PHE A 20 -45.37 -2.21 0.08
N CYS A 21 -45.41 -3.48 -0.29
CA CYS A 21 -46.61 -4.09 -0.86
C CYS A 21 -47.48 -4.68 0.27
N PRO A 22 -48.78 -4.34 0.36
CA PRO A 22 -49.65 -4.89 1.39
C PRO A 22 -49.72 -6.42 1.34
N SER A 23 -49.58 -7.08 2.50
CA SER A 23 -49.52 -8.55 2.59
C SER A 23 -50.82 -9.25 2.18
N ASN A 24 -51.94 -8.55 2.27
CA ASN A 24 -53.26 -9.03 1.88
C ASN A 24 -53.59 -8.86 0.39
N VAL A 25 -52.63 -8.43 -0.45
CA VAL A 25 -52.89 -8.23 -1.88
C VAL A 25 -53.06 -9.56 -2.62
N GLY A 26 -54.06 -9.63 -3.51
CA GLY A 26 -54.29 -10.74 -4.42
C GLY A 26 -53.69 -10.50 -5.82
N GLN A 27 -54.38 -11.00 -6.85
CA GLN A 27 -53.98 -10.83 -8.26
C GLN A 27 -54.18 -9.39 -8.78
N VAL A 28 -54.97 -8.57 -8.08
CA VAL A 28 -55.24 -7.19 -8.46
C VAL A 28 -54.01 -6.33 -8.19
N THR A 29 -53.62 -5.52 -9.17
CA THR A 29 -52.55 -4.55 -8.98
C THR A 29 -53.03 -3.41 -8.08
N VAL A 30 -52.31 -3.16 -6.99
CA VAL A 30 -52.58 -2.08 -6.04
C VAL A 30 -51.40 -1.10 -5.98
N SER A 31 -51.64 0.09 -5.44
CA SER A 31 -50.57 1.04 -5.13
C SER A 31 -49.80 0.58 -3.88
N CYS A 32 -48.48 0.76 -3.90
CA CYS A 32 -47.66 0.51 -2.72
C CYS A 32 -47.98 1.53 -1.61
N ILE A 33 -47.77 1.13 -0.36
CA ILE A 33 -48.01 1.96 0.81
C ILE A 33 -46.68 2.43 1.38
N ALA A 34 -46.59 3.70 1.76
CA ALA A 34 -45.38 4.24 2.39
C ALA A 34 -45.23 3.69 3.83
N CYS A 35 -43.98 3.43 4.24
CA CYS A 35 -43.66 3.09 5.61
C CYS A 35 -43.90 4.26 6.57
N LYS A 36 -44.06 3.93 7.86
CA LYS A 36 -44.07 4.90 8.95
C LYS A 36 -42.75 5.67 9.02
N GLU A 37 -42.77 6.84 9.66
CA GLU A 37 -41.58 7.69 9.77
C GLU A 37 -40.38 6.95 10.37
N ASN A 38 -39.19 7.29 9.86
CA ASN A 38 -37.90 6.72 10.27
C ASN A 38 -37.72 5.23 9.97
N CYS A 39 -38.66 4.60 9.26
CA CYS A 39 -38.55 3.22 8.84
C CYS A 39 -37.93 3.13 7.44
N ALA A 40 -36.81 2.43 7.34
CA ALA A 40 -36.16 2.12 6.08
C ALA A 40 -36.92 1.02 5.32
N SER A 41 -37.54 0.10 6.05
CA SER A 41 -38.39 -0.97 5.52
C SER A 41 -39.49 -1.32 6.52
N CYS A 42 -40.60 -1.83 6.01
CA CYS A 42 -41.75 -2.20 6.81
C CYS A 42 -42.65 -3.20 6.07
N SER A 43 -43.55 -3.84 6.80
CA SER A 43 -44.56 -4.75 6.27
C SER A 43 -45.90 -4.56 6.99
N GLY A 44 -47.00 -4.99 6.37
CA GLY A 44 -48.34 -4.90 6.93
C GLY A 44 -49.44 -5.03 5.88
N ASP A 45 -50.68 -4.77 6.29
CA ASP A 45 -51.85 -4.78 5.38
C ASP A 45 -52.31 -3.36 5.02
N SER A 46 -51.92 -2.37 5.81
CA SER A 46 -52.33 -0.97 5.66
C SER A 46 -51.28 -0.02 6.24
N ALA A 47 -51.37 1.28 5.92
CA ALA A 47 -50.47 2.29 6.49
C ALA A 47 -50.50 2.33 8.03
N ASN A 48 -51.67 2.09 8.62
CA ASN A 48 -51.85 2.13 10.08
C ASN A 48 -51.26 0.90 10.78
N THR A 49 -51.41 -0.28 10.15
CA THR A 49 -50.91 -1.56 10.68
C THR A 49 -49.49 -1.88 10.27
N ALA A 50 -48.86 -1.04 9.44
CA ALA A 50 -47.47 -1.22 9.03
C ALA A 50 -46.53 -1.26 10.25
N THR A 51 -45.70 -2.28 10.33
CA THR A 51 -44.64 -2.45 11.33
C THR A 51 -43.29 -2.36 10.65
N CYS A 52 -42.35 -1.68 11.29
CA CYS A 52 -41.04 -1.47 10.72
C CYS A 52 -40.18 -2.72 10.89
N GLU A 53 -39.47 -3.09 9.84
CA GLU A 53 -38.54 -4.24 9.84
C GLU A 53 -37.09 -3.76 9.89
N GLY A 54 -36.86 -2.52 9.44
CA GLY A 54 -35.58 -1.85 9.53
C GLY A 54 -35.77 -0.34 9.66
N CYS A 55 -34.86 0.29 10.39
CA CYS A 55 -34.90 1.71 10.68
C CYS A 55 -33.85 2.47 9.87
N ASN A 56 -34.12 3.75 9.63
CA ASN A 56 -33.15 4.66 9.03
C ASN A 56 -31.93 4.83 9.96
N PRO A 57 -30.76 5.21 9.43
CA PRO A 57 -29.58 5.52 10.25
C PRO A 57 -29.91 6.49 11.39
N GLY A 58 -29.35 6.26 12.58
CA GLY A 58 -29.66 7.02 13.80
C GLY A 58 -30.90 6.54 14.57
N TYR A 59 -31.56 5.47 14.12
CA TYR A 59 -32.71 4.87 14.79
C TYR A 59 -32.54 3.36 14.99
N TYR A 60 -33.16 2.82 16.04
CA TYR A 60 -33.22 1.39 16.32
C TYR A 60 -34.68 0.90 16.30
N LEU A 61 -34.86 -0.38 15.98
CA LEU A 61 -36.16 -1.03 15.99
C LEU A 61 -36.58 -1.31 17.44
N SER A 62 -37.61 -0.62 17.89
CA SER A 62 -38.24 -0.81 19.20
C SER A 62 -39.12 -2.06 19.21
N SER A 63 -39.39 -2.59 20.40
CA SER A 63 -40.22 -3.78 20.62
C SER A 63 -41.66 -3.66 20.10
N ASP A 64 -42.16 -2.44 19.91
CA ASP A 64 -43.48 -2.14 19.37
C ASP A 64 -43.52 -2.08 17.83
N GLY A 65 -42.41 -2.41 17.16
CA GLY A 65 -42.30 -2.35 15.71
C GLY A 65 -42.18 -0.93 15.16
N SER A 66 -41.84 0.05 16.01
CA SER A 66 -41.54 1.43 15.63
C SER A 66 -40.03 1.70 15.63
N CYS A 67 -39.61 2.78 14.98
CA CYS A 67 -38.21 3.22 14.97
C CYS A 67 -37.99 4.36 15.97
N ALA A 68 -37.25 4.07 17.03
CA ALA A 68 -36.90 5.03 18.07
C ALA A 68 -35.48 5.57 17.87
N ARG A 69 -35.22 6.82 18.25
CA ARG A 69 -33.94 7.48 18.02
C ARG A 69 -32.85 6.93 18.95
N CYS A 70 -31.64 6.78 18.42
CA CYS A 70 -30.44 6.53 19.21
C CYS A 70 -30.07 7.73 20.10
N ASP A 71 -29.25 7.49 21.12
CA ASP A 71 -28.54 8.56 21.82
C ASP A 71 -27.73 9.41 20.84
N GLN A 72 -27.61 10.71 21.10
CA GLN A 72 -26.92 11.66 20.21
C GLN A 72 -25.42 11.37 20.04
N SER A 73 -24.82 10.53 20.89
CA SER A 73 -23.43 10.10 20.73
C SER A 73 -23.24 8.91 19.78
N CYS A 74 -24.31 8.21 19.42
CA CYS A 74 -24.28 7.02 18.57
C CYS A 74 -24.76 7.31 17.14
N SER A 75 -24.08 6.71 16.16
CA SER A 75 -24.56 6.68 14.78
C SER A 75 -25.55 5.52 14.55
N THR A 76 -25.32 4.36 15.19
CA THR A 76 -26.26 3.23 15.26
C THR A 76 -26.26 2.65 16.66
N CYS A 77 -27.37 2.05 17.08
CA CYS A 77 -27.57 1.61 18.46
C CYS A 77 -28.48 0.37 18.56
N THR A 78 -28.52 -0.25 19.74
CA THR A 78 -29.53 -1.25 20.14
C THR A 78 -30.67 -0.67 20.97
N GLY A 79 -30.55 0.58 21.40
CA GLY A 79 -31.52 1.26 22.26
C GLY A 79 -31.19 2.75 22.41
N SER A 80 -31.98 3.46 23.22
CA SER A 80 -31.90 4.91 23.35
C SER A 80 -30.80 5.41 24.29
N GLU A 81 -30.15 4.53 25.06
CA GLU A 81 -29.14 4.92 26.03
C GLU A 81 -27.75 5.07 25.40
N SER A 82 -26.94 5.99 25.92
CA SER A 82 -25.53 6.20 25.49
C SER A 82 -24.63 4.98 25.67
N SER A 83 -25.06 3.99 26.46
CA SER A 83 -24.39 2.70 26.68
C SER A 83 -24.81 1.62 25.69
N GLN A 84 -25.64 1.94 24.70
CA GLN A 84 -26.24 1.01 23.74
C GLN A 84 -25.80 1.30 22.30
N CYS A 85 -24.65 1.96 22.10
CA CYS A 85 -24.13 2.23 20.76
C CYS A 85 -23.56 0.97 20.10
N LYS A 86 -23.86 0.80 18.81
CA LYS A 86 -23.18 -0.16 17.91
C LYS A 86 -22.12 0.52 17.04
N SER A 87 -22.30 1.79 16.74
CA SER A 87 -21.31 2.63 16.06
C SER A 87 -21.43 4.07 16.54
N CYS A 88 -20.36 4.84 16.35
CA CYS A 88 -20.29 6.22 16.80
C CYS A 88 -20.33 7.18 15.61
N ASP A 89 -20.76 8.40 15.88
CA ASP A 89 -20.65 9.50 14.93
C ASP A 89 -19.19 9.86 14.64
N ASP A 90 -18.97 10.62 13.58
CA ASP A 90 -17.65 11.11 13.22
C ASP A 90 -17.02 11.93 14.37
N GLY A 91 -15.72 11.77 14.57
CA GLY A 91 -14.98 12.37 15.68
C GLY A 91 -15.05 11.58 16.99
N LYS A 92 -15.66 10.38 16.97
CA LYS A 92 -15.74 9.48 18.12
C LYS A 92 -15.19 8.09 17.78
N LYS A 93 -14.83 7.35 18.83
CA LYS A 93 -14.47 5.93 18.76
C LYS A 93 -15.40 5.11 19.64
N LEU A 94 -15.66 3.87 19.20
CA LEU A 94 -16.42 2.90 19.97
C LEU A 94 -15.48 2.17 20.93
N SER A 95 -15.81 2.17 22.22
CA SER A 95 -15.11 1.36 23.24
C SER A 95 -16.16 0.58 24.03
N GLY A 96 -16.23 -0.73 23.77
CA GLY A 96 -17.36 -1.54 24.20
C GLY A 96 -18.64 -1.11 23.48
N THR A 97 -19.60 -0.57 24.23
CA THR A 97 -20.88 -0.06 23.72
C THR A 97 -21.05 1.45 23.90
N PHE A 98 -19.96 2.14 24.28
CA PHE A 98 -19.94 3.58 24.52
C PHE A 98 -19.12 4.29 23.44
N CYS A 99 -19.54 5.51 23.11
CA CYS A 99 -18.86 6.37 22.16
C CYS A 99 -18.10 7.51 22.86
N PHE A 100 -16.77 7.52 22.67
CA PHE A 100 -15.87 8.51 23.26
C PHE A 100 -15.31 9.45 22.19
N ALA A 101 -15.14 10.72 22.52
CA ALA A 101 -14.46 11.65 21.63
C ALA A 101 -13.03 11.19 21.35
N CYS A 102 -12.58 11.37 20.11
CA CYS A 102 -11.22 11.05 19.73
C CYS A 102 -10.25 12.08 20.30
N THR A 103 -9.14 11.60 20.86
CA THR A 103 -8.10 12.46 21.46
C THR A 103 -6.73 12.07 20.94
N ASP A 104 -5.81 13.03 20.92
CA ASP A 104 -4.42 12.80 20.56
C ASP A 104 -3.78 11.74 21.48
N GLY A 105 -2.91 10.90 20.90
CA GLY A 105 -2.22 9.84 21.62
C GLY A 105 -3.01 8.55 21.86
N GLN A 106 -4.26 8.48 21.38
CA GLN A 106 -5.01 7.22 21.43
C GLN A 106 -4.50 6.18 20.42
N THR A 107 -4.76 4.91 20.71
CA THR A 107 -4.33 3.77 19.88
C THR A 107 -5.44 3.19 19.02
N ASP A 108 -6.70 3.53 19.32
CA ASP A 108 -7.86 3.04 18.59
C ASP A 108 -8.22 3.98 17.44
N ALA A 109 -8.73 3.41 16.36
CA ALA A 109 -9.13 4.18 15.20
C ALA A 109 -10.37 5.04 15.53
N CYS A 110 -10.25 6.32 15.22
CA CYS A 110 -11.34 7.28 15.22
C CYS A 110 -12.23 7.09 13.98
N LYS A 111 -13.54 7.21 14.14
CA LYS A 111 -14.46 7.27 13.00
C LYS A 111 -14.41 8.66 12.38
N CYS A 112 -13.93 8.75 11.13
CA CYS A 112 -13.93 9.98 10.33
C CYS A 112 -14.46 9.64 8.93
N GLY A 113 -15.76 9.46 8.79
CA GLY A 113 -16.37 8.94 7.56
C GLY A 113 -15.80 7.57 7.20
N ASP A 114 -15.34 7.41 5.96
CA ASP A 114 -14.75 6.17 5.45
C ASP A 114 -13.20 6.20 5.51
N SER A 115 -12.62 7.26 6.07
CA SER A 115 -11.18 7.39 6.25
C SER A 115 -10.66 6.33 7.22
N LEU A 116 -9.52 5.75 6.89
CA LEU A 116 -8.93 4.63 7.62
C LEU A 116 -7.81 5.13 8.54
N ASN A 117 -7.58 4.40 9.63
CA ASN A 117 -6.47 4.60 10.57
C ASN A 117 -6.34 6.03 11.14
N CYS A 118 -7.43 6.81 11.17
CA CYS A 118 -7.42 8.12 11.79
C CYS A 118 -7.22 7.97 13.31
N MET A 119 -6.32 8.75 13.89
CA MET A 119 -6.27 8.97 15.33
C MET A 119 -7.26 10.07 15.73
N THR A 120 -7.37 11.14 14.94
CA THR A 120 -8.35 12.22 15.13
C THR A 120 -8.88 12.68 13.77
N CYS A 121 -10.03 13.34 13.75
CA CYS A 121 -10.61 13.90 12.53
C CYS A 121 -10.24 15.38 12.36
N SER A 122 -10.22 15.83 11.11
CA SER A 122 -10.06 17.25 10.78
C SER A 122 -11.26 18.07 11.26
N SER A 123 -10.99 19.24 11.83
CA SER A 123 -12.02 20.18 12.26
C SER A 123 -12.70 20.89 11.08
N SER A 124 -12.01 21.04 9.95
CA SER A 124 -12.57 21.66 8.73
C SER A 124 -13.30 20.66 7.84
N GLU A 125 -12.90 19.38 7.89
CA GLU A 125 -13.47 18.30 7.09
C GLU A 125 -13.58 17.04 7.97
N THR A 126 -14.67 16.94 8.73
CA THR A 126 -14.87 15.90 9.78
C THR A 126 -14.80 14.46 9.28
N ARG A 127 -14.91 14.24 7.97
CA ARG A 127 -14.77 12.93 7.31
C ARG A 127 -13.34 12.61 6.85
N LYS A 128 -12.35 13.46 7.16
CA LYS A 128 -10.92 13.25 6.90
C LYS A 128 -10.14 13.18 8.22
N CYS A 129 -8.98 12.53 8.20
CA CYS A 129 -8.10 12.46 9.36
C CYS A 129 -7.34 13.79 9.57
N ALA A 130 -7.13 14.18 10.82
CA ALA A 130 -6.16 15.22 11.21
C ALA A 130 -4.83 14.61 11.66
N LEU A 131 -4.89 13.49 12.38
CA LEU A 131 -3.74 12.71 12.81
C LEU A 131 -3.96 11.24 12.46
N CYS A 132 -2.87 10.52 12.24
CA CYS A 132 -2.87 9.09 11.93
C CYS A 132 -2.36 8.26 13.09
N LEU A 133 -2.94 7.07 13.25
CA LEU A 133 -2.31 6.04 14.07
C LEU A 133 -0.96 5.65 13.47
N ILE A 134 0.07 5.53 14.29
CA ILE A 134 1.40 5.09 13.82
C ILE A 134 1.31 3.60 13.44
N PRO A 135 1.88 3.17 12.29
CA PRO A 135 2.83 3.88 11.42
C PRO A 135 2.22 4.46 10.12
N PHE A 136 0.94 4.83 10.13
CA PHE A 136 0.27 5.40 8.98
C PHE A 136 0.50 6.91 8.85
N ALA A 137 0.42 7.41 7.62
CA ALA A 137 0.53 8.82 7.26
C ALA A 137 -0.66 9.25 6.39
N ILE A 138 -1.01 10.55 6.46
CA ILE A 138 -2.11 11.13 5.68
C ILE A 138 -1.75 11.08 4.19
N ASP A 139 -2.68 10.57 3.38
CA ASP A 139 -2.59 10.56 1.93
C ASP A 139 -3.27 11.79 1.30
N ALA A 140 -3.22 11.89 -0.03
CA ALA A 140 -3.82 13.02 -0.76
C ALA A 140 -5.34 13.13 -0.61
N ALA A 141 -6.04 12.05 -0.22
CA ALA A 141 -7.47 12.07 0.04
C ALA A 141 -7.82 12.49 1.47
N GLY A 142 -6.83 12.65 2.35
CA GLY A 142 -7.02 12.94 3.77
C GLY A 142 -7.30 11.69 4.62
N SER A 143 -7.00 10.50 4.10
CA SER A 143 -7.10 9.23 4.84
C SER A 143 -5.71 8.76 5.26
N CYS A 144 -5.59 7.97 6.33
CA CYS A 144 -4.29 7.48 6.80
C CYS A 144 -3.93 6.14 6.14
N THR A 145 -3.72 6.18 4.82
CA THR A 145 -3.30 5.00 4.04
C THR A 145 -1.88 5.09 3.49
N GLY A 146 -1.20 6.22 3.69
CA GLY A 146 0.24 6.35 3.51
C GLY A 146 1.00 5.75 4.69
N CYS A 147 2.33 5.69 4.58
CA CYS A 147 3.20 5.22 5.66
C CYS A 147 4.17 6.34 6.06
N VAL A 148 4.48 6.42 7.35
CA VAL A 148 5.52 7.33 7.84
C VAL A 148 6.91 6.87 7.39
N ASP A 149 7.89 7.77 7.44
CA ASP A 149 9.31 7.45 7.21
C ASP A 149 9.75 6.22 8.03
N GLY A 150 10.52 5.34 7.39
CA GLY A 150 10.95 4.06 7.97
C GLY A 150 9.95 2.93 7.79
N TYR A 151 8.82 3.16 7.09
CA TYR A 151 7.86 2.15 6.68
C TYR A 151 7.54 2.28 5.19
N PHE A 152 7.17 1.16 4.56
CA PHE A 152 6.68 1.10 3.19
C PHE A 152 5.33 0.41 3.13
N LYS A 153 4.53 0.74 2.12
CA LYS A 153 3.19 0.16 1.93
C LYS A 153 3.30 -1.18 1.20
N GLU A 154 2.74 -2.22 1.79
CA GLU A 154 2.58 -3.54 1.16
C GLU A 154 1.20 -4.10 1.55
N ASN A 155 0.35 -4.40 0.56
CA ASN A 155 -1.01 -4.91 0.77
C ASN A 155 -1.83 -4.10 1.80
N SER A 156 -1.79 -2.76 1.67
CA SER A 156 -2.44 -1.80 2.60
C SER A 156 -1.92 -1.79 4.03
N GLN A 157 -0.85 -2.53 4.33
CA GLN A 157 -0.14 -2.46 5.61
C GLN A 157 1.15 -1.68 5.46
N CYS A 158 1.52 -0.98 6.53
CA CYS A 158 2.82 -0.31 6.62
C CYS A 158 3.83 -1.27 7.26
N LYS A 159 4.74 -1.80 6.44
CA LYS A 159 5.82 -2.69 6.87
C LYS A 159 7.09 -1.90 7.12
N LYS A 160 7.82 -2.27 8.17
CA LYS A 160 9.04 -1.56 8.57
C LYS A 160 10.16 -1.78 7.55
N CYS A 161 10.91 -0.73 7.25
CA CYS A 161 12.15 -0.84 6.49
C CYS A 161 13.22 -1.58 7.30
N GLN A 162 14.23 -2.11 6.62
CA GLN A 162 15.46 -2.57 7.24
C GLN A 162 16.11 -1.43 8.03
N SER A 163 16.85 -1.79 9.09
CA SER A 163 17.35 -0.85 10.09
C SER A 163 18.25 0.24 9.52
N SER A 164 18.96 -0.03 8.42
CA SER A 164 19.85 0.90 7.71
C SER A 164 19.11 1.89 6.80
N CYS A 165 17.93 1.55 6.29
CA CYS A 165 17.13 2.45 5.48
C CYS A 165 16.50 3.55 6.36
N LYS A 166 16.57 4.81 5.91
CA LYS A 166 15.72 5.88 6.45
C LYS A 166 14.33 5.82 5.82
N THR A 167 14.25 5.58 4.52
CA THR A 167 12.99 5.35 3.78
C THR A 167 13.16 4.18 2.81
N CYS A 168 12.08 3.49 2.47
CA CYS A 168 12.05 2.37 1.52
C CYS A 168 10.69 2.32 0.81
N SER A 169 10.60 1.71 -0.38
CA SER A 169 9.35 1.69 -1.18
C SER A 169 8.95 0.36 -1.80
N LYS A 170 9.88 -0.54 -2.12
CA LYS A 170 9.61 -1.80 -2.87
C LYS A 170 9.90 -3.07 -2.09
N GLY A 171 10.28 -2.91 -0.83
CA GLY A 171 10.70 -3.99 0.04
C GLY A 171 11.46 -3.40 1.20
N SER A 172 11.56 -4.16 2.29
CA SER A 172 12.19 -3.65 3.51
C SER A 172 13.65 -3.25 3.30
N GLY A 173 14.39 -3.96 2.44
CA GLY A 173 15.79 -3.67 2.10
C GLY A 173 16.01 -2.83 0.86
N ILE A 174 14.95 -2.41 0.16
CA ILE A 174 15.04 -1.54 -1.01
C ILE A 174 14.87 -0.10 -0.54
N CYS A 175 15.97 0.45 -0.04
CA CYS A 175 16.02 1.80 0.50
C CYS A 175 15.90 2.85 -0.62
N ASN A 176 15.21 3.95 -0.35
CA ASN A 176 15.28 5.17 -1.16
C ASN A 176 16.30 6.15 -0.59
N THR A 177 16.46 6.13 0.74
CA THR A 177 17.46 6.92 1.47
C THR A 177 18.00 6.13 2.65
N CYS A 178 19.23 6.43 3.04
CA CYS A 178 19.92 5.77 4.15
C CYS A 178 19.89 6.61 5.42
N LYS A 179 19.95 5.95 6.57
CA LYS A 179 20.22 6.64 7.85
C LYS A 179 21.68 7.06 7.88
N PHE A 180 21.96 8.26 8.35
CA PHE A 180 23.33 8.70 8.65
C PHE A 180 23.96 7.77 9.73
N PRO A 181 25.24 7.31 9.65
CA PRO A 181 26.32 7.33 8.66
C PRO A 181 26.20 7.14 7.17
N GLN A 182 25.17 6.45 6.69
CA GLN A 182 25.31 5.52 5.56
C GLN A 182 25.06 6.21 4.21
N THR A 183 25.58 5.61 3.15
CA THR A 183 25.33 6.04 1.76
C THR A 183 24.59 4.96 1.00
N ILE A 184 23.73 5.40 0.08
CA ILE A 184 22.97 4.51 -0.78
C ILE A 184 23.86 3.91 -1.86
N THR A 185 23.58 2.66 -2.23
CA THR A 185 24.27 1.94 -3.30
C THR A 185 23.36 1.75 -4.51
N ILE A 186 23.94 1.34 -5.64
CA ILE A 186 23.20 0.98 -6.86
C ILE A 186 22.25 -0.21 -6.68
N HIS A 187 22.43 -1.00 -5.62
CA HIS A 187 21.53 -2.11 -5.27
C HIS A 187 20.40 -1.68 -4.35
N HIS A 188 20.21 -0.37 -4.15
CA HIS A 188 19.21 0.20 -3.24
C HIS A 188 19.39 -0.25 -1.78
N GLY A 189 20.59 -0.73 -1.45
CA GLY A 189 21.01 -0.98 -0.08
C GLY A 189 21.77 0.21 0.49
N CYS A 190 22.05 0.15 1.80
CA CYS A 190 22.86 1.14 2.49
C CYS A 190 24.17 0.51 2.95
N GLN A 191 25.29 1.17 2.65
CA GLN A 191 26.59 0.81 3.20
C GLN A 191 27.13 1.93 4.09
N ASN A 192 28.05 1.60 4.99
CA ASN A 192 28.76 2.59 5.80
C ASN A 192 29.48 3.59 4.88
N GLN A 193 29.42 4.87 5.23
CA GLN A 193 30.19 5.85 4.49
C GLN A 193 31.68 5.64 4.70
N CYS A 194 32.42 5.88 3.63
CA CYS A 194 33.83 6.18 3.69
C CYS A 194 33.99 7.47 4.50
N LYS A 195 34.99 7.55 5.39
CA LYS A 195 35.17 8.69 6.31
C LYS A 195 35.04 10.04 5.61
N VAL A 196 35.59 10.18 4.39
CA VAL A 196 35.13 11.07 3.30
C VAL A 196 35.72 10.53 1.97
N VAL A 197 35.00 10.61 0.84
CA VAL A 197 35.59 10.51 -0.51
C VAL A 197 35.98 11.92 -0.96
N GLU A 198 37.14 12.39 -0.51
CA GLU A 198 37.59 13.78 -0.72
C GLU A 198 38.09 14.02 -2.16
N LYS A 199 38.55 12.95 -2.83
CA LYS A 199 39.30 13.07 -4.08
C LYS A 199 38.43 12.81 -5.30
N GLU A 200 38.51 13.73 -6.26
CA GLU A 200 37.89 13.58 -7.57
C GLU A 200 38.42 12.32 -8.29
N GLY A 201 37.52 11.49 -8.80
CA GLY A 201 37.84 10.21 -9.41
C GLY A 201 37.92 9.03 -8.43
N GLU A 202 37.44 9.19 -7.20
CA GLU A 202 37.27 8.09 -6.25
C GLU A 202 35.79 7.84 -5.90
N ALA A 203 35.47 6.61 -5.51
CA ALA A 203 34.15 6.16 -5.07
C ALA A 203 34.29 5.34 -3.78
N CYS A 204 33.18 5.21 -3.04
CA CYS A 204 33.16 4.40 -1.82
C CYS A 204 32.76 2.95 -2.14
N VAL A 205 33.73 2.04 -1.98
CA VAL A 205 33.54 0.61 -2.24
C VAL A 205 33.74 -0.16 -0.94
N ARG A 206 32.66 -0.70 -0.38
CA ARG A 206 32.64 -1.46 0.88
C ARG A 206 33.31 -0.67 2.03
N GLY A 207 32.98 0.62 2.14
CA GLY A 207 33.52 1.52 3.16
C GLY A 207 34.96 2.00 2.96
N SER A 208 35.60 1.66 1.83
CA SER A 208 36.95 2.13 1.46
C SER A 208 36.91 3.00 0.21
N ALA A 209 37.67 4.10 0.20
CA ALA A 209 37.84 4.92 -1.00
C ALA A 209 38.68 4.15 -2.03
N ARG A 210 38.18 4.06 -3.27
CA ARG A 210 38.86 3.38 -4.38
C ARG A 210 38.72 4.22 -5.65
N ALA A 211 39.67 4.06 -6.57
CA ALA A 211 39.58 4.66 -7.89
C ALA A 211 38.30 4.22 -8.62
N CYS A 212 37.71 5.15 -9.36
CA CYS A 212 36.47 4.90 -10.09
C CYS A 212 36.64 3.97 -11.29
N GLY A 213 35.54 3.34 -11.71
CA GLY A 213 35.47 2.47 -12.89
C GLY A 213 35.67 0.99 -12.62
N SER A 214 35.75 0.55 -11.36
CA SER A 214 35.86 -0.88 -11.05
C SER A 214 34.49 -1.57 -11.04
N GLU A 215 34.45 -2.87 -11.35
CA GLU A 215 33.21 -3.68 -11.30
C GLU A 215 32.61 -3.78 -9.90
N GLU A 216 33.42 -3.62 -8.85
CA GLU A 216 32.96 -3.59 -7.46
C GLU A 216 32.34 -2.23 -7.05
N GLN A 217 32.38 -1.23 -7.94
CA GLN A 217 31.87 0.10 -7.63
C GLN A 217 30.34 0.12 -7.58
N ILE A 218 29.83 0.31 -6.37
CA ILE A 218 28.39 0.33 -6.08
C ILE A 218 27.89 1.69 -5.60
N THR A 219 28.72 2.75 -5.64
CA THR A 219 28.35 4.13 -5.31
C THR A 219 28.82 5.10 -6.39
N SER A 220 28.25 6.31 -6.38
CA SER A 220 28.69 7.36 -7.31
C SER A 220 30.16 7.69 -7.12
N CYS A 221 30.88 7.75 -8.23
CA CYS A 221 32.17 8.39 -8.32
C CYS A 221 32.03 9.87 -7.97
N LYS A 222 33.01 10.42 -7.24
CA LYS A 222 33.13 11.85 -6.98
C LYS A 222 33.67 12.54 -8.24
N CYS A 223 32.79 13.23 -8.95
CA CYS A 223 33.10 14.02 -10.14
C CYS A 223 32.45 15.42 -10.01
N GLY A 224 33.03 16.32 -9.23
CA GLY A 224 32.37 17.58 -8.87
C GLY A 224 31.08 17.32 -8.07
N ASN A 225 29.95 17.81 -8.59
CA ASN A 225 28.63 17.70 -7.94
C ASN A 225 27.65 16.78 -8.68
N VAL A 226 28.07 16.16 -9.79
CA VAL A 226 27.22 15.18 -10.49
C VAL A 226 27.18 13.86 -9.73
N ILE A 227 26.06 13.16 -9.87
CA ILE A 227 25.78 11.89 -9.19
C ILE A 227 25.59 10.76 -10.21
N ASN A 228 25.59 9.54 -9.70
CA ASN A 228 25.40 8.30 -10.46
C ASN A 228 26.51 8.03 -11.51
N CYS A 229 27.68 8.64 -11.35
CA CYS A 229 28.82 8.40 -12.24
C CYS A 229 29.52 7.08 -11.88
N LEU A 230 29.85 6.27 -12.88
CA LEU A 230 30.78 5.15 -12.73
C LEU A 230 32.23 5.64 -12.88
N THR A 231 32.51 6.48 -13.89
CA THR A 231 33.79 7.18 -14.06
C THR A 231 33.56 8.68 -14.24
N CYS A 232 34.61 9.48 -14.04
CA CYS A 232 34.59 10.90 -14.41
C CYS A 232 35.06 11.12 -15.85
N SER A 233 34.67 12.25 -16.43
CA SER A 233 35.32 12.84 -17.60
C SER A 233 36.75 13.29 -17.30
N ASP A 234 37.52 13.64 -18.33
CA ASP A 234 38.93 14.03 -18.20
C ASP A 234 39.16 15.21 -17.24
N ASN A 235 38.22 16.17 -17.19
CA ASN A 235 38.28 17.33 -16.30
C ASN A 235 37.83 17.01 -14.85
N LYS A 236 37.33 15.79 -14.60
CA LYS A 236 36.84 15.29 -13.32
C LYS A 236 35.68 16.08 -12.70
N LYS A 237 34.94 16.86 -13.50
CA LYS A 237 33.79 17.66 -13.04
C LYS A 237 32.45 17.19 -13.57
N SER A 238 32.45 16.15 -14.42
CA SER A 238 31.26 15.57 -15.00
C SER A 238 31.41 14.05 -15.16
N CYS A 239 30.33 13.32 -15.44
CA CYS A 239 30.40 11.87 -15.58
C CYS A 239 31.01 11.50 -16.94
N GLY A 240 31.99 10.60 -16.95
CA GLY A 240 32.51 9.98 -18.18
C GLY A 240 31.75 8.71 -18.55
N SER A 241 31.17 8.04 -17.56
CA SER A 241 30.25 6.91 -17.71
C SER A 241 29.30 6.84 -16.50
N CYS A 242 28.21 6.10 -16.63
CA CYS A 242 27.19 5.98 -15.60
C CYS A 242 27.23 4.64 -14.88
N LEU A 243 26.79 4.64 -13.62
CA LEU A 243 26.51 3.41 -12.90
C LEU A 243 25.43 2.57 -13.62
N PRO A 244 25.40 1.25 -13.41
CA PRO A 244 24.35 0.39 -13.97
C PRO A 244 22.95 0.93 -13.70
N GLY A 245 22.09 0.89 -14.72
CA GLY A 245 20.71 1.39 -14.67
C GLY A 245 20.54 2.85 -15.06
N PHE A 246 21.62 3.60 -15.29
CA PHE A 246 21.57 5.01 -15.72
C PHE A 246 22.09 5.19 -17.15
N LYS A 247 21.46 6.10 -17.90
CA LYS A 247 21.87 6.52 -19.24
C LYS A 247 22.80 7.73 -19.14
N LEU A 248 23.91 7.71 -19.89
CA LEU A 248 24.76 8.88 -20.07
C LEU A 248 24.12 9.80 -21.12
N LYS A 249 23.81 11.04 -20.72
CA LYS A 249 23.27 12.06 -21.63
C LYS A 249 24.07 13.35 -21.45
N GLY A 250 24.84 13.69 -22.49
CA GLY A 250 25.95 14.63 -22.33
C GLY A 250 26.92 14.06 -21.30
N ASP A 251 27.17 14.79 -20.21
CA ASP A 251 28.06 14.35 -19.13
C ASP A 251 27.32 14.10 -17.80
N THR A 252 26.04 13.73 -17.86
CA THR A 252 25.18 13.50 -16.68
C THR A 252 24.48 12.15 -16.72
N CYS A 253 24.18 11.61 -15.53
CA CYS A 253 23.59 10.30 -15.31
C CYS A 253 22.28 10.41 -14.50
N SER A 254 21.27 11.10 -15.06
CA SER A 254 20.01 11.39 -14.37
C SER A 254 18.81 10.59 -14.88
N ASP A 255 18.93 10.03 -16.09
CA ASP A 255 17.88 9.26 -16.73
C ASP A 255 18.13 7.77 -16.54
N CYS A 256 17.07 6.99 -16.32
CA CYS A 256 17.18 5.54 -16.18
C CYS A 256 17.28 4.85 -17.55
N THR A 257 17.91 3.67 -17.59
CA THR A 257 17.80 2.76 -18.73
C THR A 257 16.36 2.29 -18.91
N ASP A 258 16.00 1.76 -20.08
CA ASP A 258 14.61 1.36 -20.33
C ASP A 258 14.20 0.14 -19.47
N GLU A 259 15.19 -0.62 -19.01
CA GLU A 259 15.04 -1.78 -18.12
C GLU A 259 15.02 -1.41 -16.63
N ALA A 260 15.29 -0.15 -16.29
CA ALA A 260 15.39 0.30 -14.91
C ALA A 260 14.15 1.07 -14.46
N GLU A 261 13.61 0.73 -13.29
CA GLU A 261 12.52 1.46 -12.66
C GLU A 261 13.07 2.66 -11.88
N LYS A 262 12.54 3.87 -12.13
CA LYS A 262 12.93 5.06 -11.38
C LYS A 262 12.31 5.06 -9.99
N ILE A 263 13.14 5.08 -8.95
CA ILE A 263 12.72 5.22 -7.55
C ILE A 263 13.43 6.43 -6.96
N GLY A 264 12.71 7.55 -6.87
CA GLY A 264 13.31 8.83 -6.47
C GLY A 264 14.37 9.29 -7.49
N PHE A 265 15.62 9.40 -7.04
CA PHE A 265 16.78 9.74 -7.89
C PHE A 265 17.61 8.53 -8.33
N LEU A 266 17.16 7.32 -7.97
CA LEU A 266 17.84 6.07 -8.31
C LEU A 266 17.12 5.32 -9.43
N CYS A 267 17.87 4.51 -10.14
CA CYS A 267 17.38 3.65 -11.21
C CYS A 267 17.58 2.20 -10.80
N PHE A 268 16.47 1.55 -10.43
CA PHE A 268 16.42 0.19 -9.95
C PHE A 268 16.44 -0.77 -11.12
N LEU A 269 17.54 -1.51 -11.27
CA LEU A 269 17.55 -2.68 -12.12
C LEU A 269 16.96 -3.84 -11.31
N PRO A 270 15.80 -4.42 -11.72
CA PRO A 270 15.33 -5.65 -11.10
C PRO A 270 16.42 -6.70 -11.24
N ALA A 271 16.71 -7.42 -10.15
CA ALA A 271 17.66 -8.53 -10.21
C ALA A 271 17.19 -9.51 -11.31
N PRO A 272 18.11 -10.07 -12.12
CA PRO A 272 17.72 -11.16 -13.00
C PRO A 272 17.14 -12.28 -12.13
N ASP A 273 15.93 -12.72 -12.47
CA ASP A 273 15.19 -13.73 -11.71
C ASP A 273 16.06 -14.98 -11.50
N ASN A 274 16.57 -15.17 -10.29
CA ASN A 274 17.29 -16.37 -9.89
C ASN A 274 16.27 -17.30 -9.18
N PRO A 275 16.10 -18.56 -9.63
CA PRO A 275 15.07 -19.45 -9.09
C PRO A 275 15.55 -20.01 -7.75
N GLY A 276 15.07 -19.44 -6.64
CA GLY A 276 15.42 -19.94 -5.31
C GLY A 276 14.54 -19.51 -4.14
N SER A 277 13.55 -18.63 -4.35
CA SER A 277 12.57 -18.31 -3.33
C SER A 277 11.22 -18.09 -3.98
N ASN A 278 10.27 -18.97 -3.66
CA ASN A 278 8.90 -18.98 -4.15
C ASN A 278 8.26 -17.58 -4.15
N LEU A 279 8.12 -16.98 -5.32
CA LEU A 279 7.01 -16.09 -5.63
C LEU A 279 6.31 -16.64 -6.87
N SER A 280 5.05 -16.96 -6.66
CA SER A 280 4.14 -17.63 -7.57
C SER A 280 3.61 -16.66 -8.64
N GLY A 281 3.72 -17.08 -9.91
CA GLY A 281 2.91 -16.65 -11.06
C GLY A 281 3.39 -15.37 -11.78
N GLY A 282 3.74 -15.37 -13.06
CA GLY A 282 3.76 -16.42 -14.07
C GLY A 282 4.29 -15.90 -15.41
N ALA A 283 4.84 -16.83 -16.19
CA ALA A 283 4.95 -16.84 -17.65
C ALA A 283 5.85 -15.79 -18.38
N VAL A 284 7.01 -16.27 -18.85
CA VAL A 284 7.40 -16.44 -20.29
C VAL A 284 8.88 -16.11 -20.57
N THR A 285 9.68 -17.18 -20.55
CA THR A 285 10.53 -17.68 -21.65
C THR A 285 11.73 -16.86 -22.19
N GLY A 286 12.93 -17.29 -21.79
CA GLY A 286 13.98 -17.80 -22.71
C GLY A 286 15.09 -16.85 -23.17
N ILE A 287 16.33 -17.10 -22.72
CA ILE A 287 17.45 -17.67 -23.52
C ILE A 287 18.72 -17.75 -22.65
N VAL A 288 19.43 -18.86 -22.79
CA VAL A 288 20.69 -19.25 -22.14
C VAL A 288 21.88 -18.63 -22.87
N ILE A 289 22.80 -17.97 -22.16
CA ILE A 289 24.22 -17.86 -22.61
C ILE A 289 25.14 -18.09 -21.40
N GLY A 290 26.01 -19.08 -21.56
CA GLY A 290 26.91 -19.61 -20.54
C GLY A 290 28.13 -18.74 -20.27
N VAL A 291 28.67 -18.92 -19.06
CA VAL A 291 29.98 -18.44 -18.67
C VAL A 291 30.89 -19.64 -18.43
N LEU A 292 31.92 -19.73 -19.27
CA LEU A 292 33.10 -20.55 -19.09
C LEU A 292 33.77 -20.22 -17.75
N ALA A 293 33.83 -21.19 -16.85
CA ALA A 293 34.76 -21.15 -15.72
C ALA A 293 36.00 -21.99 -16.10
N LEU A 294 37.08 -21.30 -16.44
CA LEU A 294 38.44 -21.84 -16.41
C LEU A 294 38.99 -21.75 -14.98
N VAL A 295 39.91 -22.67 -14.68
CA VAL A 295 40.71 -22.86 -13.44
C VAL A 295 39.96 -23.63 -12.35
N GLY A 296 40.43 -24.76 -11.82
CA GLY A 296 41.63 -25.56 -12.04
C GLY A 296 41.65 -26.69 -11.00
N ALA A 297 42.19 -27.86 -11.35
CA ALA A 297 42.49 -28.91 -10.38
C ALA A 297 43.71 -29.72 -10.84
N ILE A 298 44.86 -29.38 -10.28
CA ILE A 298 46.03 -30.25 -10.19
C ILE A 298 45.72 -31.29 -9.12
N GLY A 299 45.78 -32.58 -9.46
CA GLY A 299 45.89 -33.65 -8.47
C GLY A 299 45.12 -34.93 -8.80
N GLY A 300 45.88 -35.97 -9.15
CA GLY A 300 45.56 -37.36 -8.81
C GLY A 300 44.63 -38.13 -9.76
N GLY A 301 45.19 -39.06 -10.52
CA GLY A 301 44.40 -40.00 -11.31
C GLY A 301 45.22 -40.93 -12.20
N VAL A 302 46.22 -41.59 -11.64
CA VAL A 302 46.86 -42.75 -12.27
C VAL A 302 45.82 -43.86 -12.43
N ALA A 303 45.89 -44.54 -13.58
CA ALA A 303 45.23 -45.80 -13.92
C ALA A 303 43.76 -45.74 -14.36
N PHE A 304 43.55 -45.55 -15.66
CA PHE A 304 42.48 -46.27 -16.35
C PHE A 304 42.92 -46.77 -17.74
N TYR A 305 43.27 -48.05 -17.76
CA TYR A 305 42.74 -49.05 -18.69
C TYR A 305 43.22 -49.09 -20.14
N PHE A 306 44.25 -49.91 -20.34
CA PHE A 306 44.49 -50.82 -21.48
C PHE A 306 43.58 -50.69 -22.72
N ILE A 307 44.12 -50.04 -23.76
CA ILE A 307 43.70 -50.29 -25.14
C ILE A 307 44.39 -51.57 -25.62
N LYS A 308 43.64 -52.68 -25.59
CA LYS A 308 44.00 -53.92 -26.29
C LYS A 308 43.69 -53.75 -27.78
N LYS A 309 44.76 -53.53 -28.53
CA LYS A 309 44.89 -53.64 -29.99
C LYS A 309 44.38 -54.99 -30.51
N SER A 310 43.46 -54.99 -31.48
CA SER A 310 43.33 -56.06 -32.49
C SER A 310 42.29 -55.73 -33.58
N LYS A 311 42.79 -55.60 -34.83
CA LYS A 311 42.15 -55.95 -36.14
C LYS A 311 40.87 -55.18 -36.52
N ARG A 312 40.74 -54.54 -37.68
CA ARG A 312 41.37 -54.62 -39.01
C ARG A 312 41.39 -53.22 -39.61
#